data_AF-A0AA37PE43-F1
#
_entry.id   AF-A0AA37PE43-F1
#
_cell.length_a   1.000
_cell.length_b   1.000
_cell.length_c   1.000
_cell.angle_alpha   90.00
_cell.angle_beta   90.00
_cell.angle_gamma   90.00
#
_symmetry.space_group_name_H-M   'P 1'
#
loop_
_entity.id
_entity.type
_entity.pdbx_description
1 polymer ?
#
loop_
_entity_poly.entity_id
_entity_poly.type
_entity_poly.pdbx_seq_one_letter_code
_entity_poly.pdbx_strand_id
1 'polypeptide(L)'
;MKLGIKKAKEFSMAGRPSSFFPYGGGVSMCPGRLFAKQEIILAVAMIVSRFDIEFENWVKFDGSIADQPPVNEKASVGAGSVLPDRDVKVGWKRLW
;
A
#
# COMPACT_ATOMS: atom_id res chain seq x y z
N MET A 1 35.93 2.92 -35.60
CA MET A 1 34.49 2.63 -35.37
C MET A 1 34.31 2.43 -33.86
N LYS A 2 33.97 3.48 -33.10
CA LYS A 2 33.75 3.37 -31.64
C LYS A 2 32.28 3.06 -31.40
N LEU A 3 31.97 1.84 -30.96
CA LEU A 3 30.62 1.49 -30.50
C LEU A 3 30.32 2.30 -29.23
N GLY A 4 29.47 3.31 -29.36
CA GLY A 4 28.96 4.07 -28.24
C GLY A 4 27.97 3.21 -27.45
N ILE A 5 28.35 2.80 -26.24
CA ILE A 5 27.45 2.13 -25.30
C ILE A 5 26.36 3.12 -24.90
N LYS A 6 25.14 2.90 -25.39
CA LYS A 6 23.96 3.62 -24.89
C LYS A 6 23.64 3.09 -23.49
N LYS A 7 23.83 3.93 -22.46
CA LYS A 7 23.35 3.63 -21.10
C LYS A 7 21.82 3.72 -21.08
N ALA A 8 21.16 2.57 -21.05
CA ALA A 8 19.74 2.48 -20.70
C ALA A 8 19.61 2.50 -19.17
N LYS A 9 18.65 3.27 -18.64
CA LYS A 9 18.28 3.19 -17.22
C LYS A 9 17.31 2.02 -17.07
N GLU A 10 17.73 0.94 -16.43
CA GLU A 10 16.83 -0.15 -16.05
C GLU A 10 16.43 -0.03 -14.58
N PHE A 11 15.21 -0.47 -14.26
CA PHE A 11 14.83 -0.71 -12.87
C PHE A 11 15.59 -1.93 -12.36
N SER A 12 16.47 -1.71 -11.37
CA SER A 12 17.24 -2.79 -10.74
C SER A 12 17.05 -2.77 -9.24
N MET A 13 16.68 -3.92 -8.69
CA MET A 13 16.67 -4.17 -7.25
C MET A 13 18.04 -4.64 -6.72
N ALA A 14 18.97 -4.96 -7.63
CA ALA A 14 20.33 -5.36 -7.26
C ALA A 14 21.09 -4.14 -6.69
N GLY A 15 21.71 -4.30 -5.52
CA GLY A 15 22.48 -3.25 -4.86
C GLY A 15 21.66 -2.22 -4.07
N ARG A 16 20.33 -2.34 -3.99
CA ARG A 16 19.46 -1.53 -3.11
C ARG A 16 18.52 -2.38 -2.24
N PRO A 17 19.00 -3.44 -1.55
CA PRO A 17 18.13 -4.25 -0.71
C PRO A 17 17.54 -3.47 0.49
N SER A 18 18.07 -2.27 0.78
CA SER A 18 17.71 -1.45 1.93
C SER A 18 16.71 -0.32 1.63
N SER A 19 16.24 -0.14 0.39
CA SER A 19 15.28 0.94 0.11
C SER A 19 13.82 0.55 0.36
N PHE A 20 13.53 -0.74 0.60
CA PHE A 20 12.18 -1.24 0.82
C PHE A 20 12.18 -2.39 1.84
N PHE A 21 11.85 -2.07 3.10
CA PHE A 21 11.87 -2.99 4.24
C PHE A 21 10.56 -2.95 5.06
N PRO A 22 9.37 -3.06 4.44
CA PRO A 22 8.08 -2.96 5.15
C PRO A 22 7.86 -4.09 6.17
N TYR A 23 8.68 -5.15 6.09
CA TYR A 23 8.66 -6.29 6.99
C TYR A 23 9.84 -6.33 7.96
N GLY A 24 10.61 -5.24 8.09
CA GLY A 24 11.88 -5.22 8.83
C GLY A 24 13.04 -5.85 8.05
N GLY A 25 14.10 -6.25 8.75
CA GLY A 25 15.34 -6.74 8.13
C GLY A 25 16.13 -7.69 9.04
N GLY A 26 16.96 -8.54 8.44
CA GLY A 26 17.80 -9.49 9.19
C GLY A 26 16.98 -10.43 10.08
N VAL A 27 17.42 -10.59 11.33
CA VAL A 27 16.81 -11.49 12.32
C VAL A 27 15.45 -11.01 12.84
N SER A 28 15.16 -9.71 12.72
CA SER A 28 13.87 -9.12 13.14
C SER A 28 12.87 -8.99 11.98
N MET A 29 13.15 -9.62 10.84
CA MET A 29 12.23 -9.64 9.71
C MET A 29 10.97 -10.44 10.05
N CYS A 30 9.80 -9.90 9.70
CA CYS A 30 8.51 -10.56 9.93
C CYS A 30 8.51 -11.98 9.31
N PRO A 31 8.30 -13.04 10.11
CA PRO A 31 8.27 -14.41 9.61
C PRO A 31 7.06 -14.64 8.70
N GLY A 32 5.96 -13.92 8.91
CA GLY A 32 4.74 -13.98 8.12
C GLY A 32 4.78 -13.21 6.79
N ARG A 33 5.87 -12.53 6.41
CA ARG A 33 5.92 -11.65 5.22
C ARG A 33 5.49 -12.32 3.91
N LEU A 34 5.80 -13.62 3.76
CA LEU A 34 5.45 -14.37 2.57
C LEU A 34 3.94 -14.61 2.53
N PHE A 35 3.37 -15.00 3.67
CA PHE A 35 1.93 -15.22 3.82
C PHE A 35 1.15 -13.90 3.68
N ALA A 36 1.55 -12.86 4.42
CA ALA A 36 0.93 -11.53 4.35
C ALA A 36 0.93 -10.97 2.91
N LYS A 37 2.02 -11.17 2.15
CA LYS A 37 2.06 -10.77 0.74
C LYS A 37 1.01 -11.50 -0.10
N GLN A 38 0.85 -12.81 0.09
CA GLN A 38 -0.16 -13.58 -0.64
C GLN A 38 -1.58 -13.15 -0.24
N GLU A 39 -1.82 -12.93 1.05
CA GLU A 39 -3.13 -12.46 1.54
C GLU A 39 -3.50 -11.08 1.00
N ILE A 40 -2.57 -10.11 1.00
CA ILE A 40 -2.81 -8.77 0.47
C ILE A 40 -3.16 -8.85 -1.02
N ILE A 41 -2.40 -9.63 -1.81
CA ILE A 41 -2.65 -9.78 -3.24
C ILE A 41 -4.00 -10.47 -3.47
N LEU A 42 -4.30 -11.53 -2.73
CA LEU A 42 -5.57 -12.24 -2.83
C LEU A 42 -6.75 -11.34 -2.47
N ALA A 43 -6.66 -10.59 -1.37
CA ALA A 43 -7.72 -9.68 -0.94
C ALA A 43 -7.99 -8.62 -2.00
N VAL A 44 -6.95 -7.97 -2.53
CA VAL A 44 -7.09 -6.98 -3.61
C VAL A 44 -7.70 -7.64 -4.86
N ALA A 45 -7.21 -8.82 -5.27
CA ALA A 45 -7.74 -9.54 -6.42
C ALA A 45 -9.23 -9.89 -6.25
N MET A 46 -9.64 -10.32 -5.05
CA MET A 46 -11.04 -10.62 -4.73
C MET A 46 -11.91 -9.36 -4.78
N ILE A 47 -11.42 -8.26 -4.22
CA ILE A 47 -12.12 -6.97 -4.21
C ILE A 47 -12.35 -6.48 -5.65
N VAL A 48 -11.28 -6.34 -6.44
CA VAL A 48 -11.38 -5.77 -7.80
C VAL A 48 -12.10 -6.68 -8.80
N SER A 49 -12.13 -8.00 -8.54
CA SER A 49 -12.81 -8.94 -9.43
C SER A 49 -14.29 -9.10 -9.13
N ARG A 50 -14.78 -8.69 -7.96
CA ARG A 50 -16.16 -8.99 -7.51
C ARG A 50 -17.00 -7.76 -7.18
N PHE A 51 -16.37 -6.61 -6.98
CA PHE A 51 -17.05 -5.40 -6.55
C PHE A 51 -16.72 -4.24 -7.48
N ASP A 52 -17.74 -3.45 -7.76
CA ASP A 52 -17.61 -2.08 -8.23
C ASP A 52 -17.49 -1.17 -7.01
N ILE A 53 -16.47 -0.33 -6.97
CA ILE A 53 -16.15 0.51 -5.80
C ILE A 53 -15.99 1.95 -6.26
N GLU A 54 -16.86 2.79 -5.73
CA GLU A 54 -16.84 4.23 -5.98
C GLU A 54 -16.48 4.99 -4.71
N PHE A 55 -15.64 6.01 -4.87
CA PHE A 55 -15.36 6.98 -3.81
C PHE A 55 -16.59 7.86 -3.58
N GLU A 56 -17.00 8.01 -2.32
CA GLU A 56 -18.06 8.96 -1.96
C GLU A 56 -17.50 10.21 -1.32
N ASN A 57 -16.88 10.09 -0.14
CA ASN A 57 -16.39 11.22 0.65
C ASN A 57 -15.25 10.80 1.59
N TRP A 58 -14.42 11.74 2.01
CA TRP A 58 -13.60 11.55 3.21
C TRP A 58 -14.47 11.76 4.45
N VAL A 59 -14.26 10.96 5.49
CA VAL A 59 -15.05 11.03 6.73
C VAL A 59 -14.14 10.97 7.94
N LYS A 60 -14.45 11.74 8.98
CA LYS A 60 -13.82 11.59 10.29
C LYS A 60 -14.42 10.38 11.01
N PHE A 61 -13.77 9.94 12.08
CA PHE A 61 -14.26 8.81 12.89
C PHE A 61 -15.61 9.06 13.58
N ASP A 62 -16.03 10.32 13.70
CA ASP A 62 -17.36 10.69 14.20
C ASP A 62 -18.45 10.65 13.10
N GLY A 63 -18.09 10.31 11.86
CA GLY A 63 -18.99 10.26 10.71
C GLY A 63 -19.19 11.60 9.99
N SER A 64 -18.61 12.69 10.48
CA SER A 64 -18.65 13.99 9.78
C SER A 64 -17.79 13.97 8.52
N ILE A 65 -18.24 14.68 7.48
CA ILE A 65 -17.52 14.78 6.21
C ILE A 65 -16.24 15.60 6.40
N ALA A 66 -15.16 15.16 5.79
CA ALA A 66 -13.89 15.85 5.74
C ALA A 66 -13.60 16.37 4.34
N ASP A 67 -13.11 17.61 4.25
CA ASP A 67 -12.76 18.24 2.97
C ASP A 67 -11.40 17.78 2.43
N GLN A 68 -10.58 17.15 3.28
CA GLN A 68 -9.20 16.78 2.98
C GLN A 68 -8.99 15.27 3.05
N PRO A 69 -8.16 14.70 2.15
CA PRO A 69 -7.82 13.29 2.18
C PRO A 69 -7.10 12.90 3.48
N PRO A 70 -7.18 11.64 3.91
CA PRO A 70 -6.51 11.17 5.11
C PRO A 70 -5.00 11.37 5.05
N VAL A 71 -4.43 11.72 6.20
CA VAL A 71 -2.98 11.79 6.39
C VAL A 71 -2.55 10.73 7.39
N ASN A 72 -1.25 10.43 7.43
CA ASN A 72 -0.69 9.47 8.37
C ASN A 72 -0.86 9.97 9.81
N GLU A 73 -1.50 9.16 10.66
CA GLU A 73 -1.66 9.42 12.08
C GLU A 73 -0.30 9.30 12.78
N LYS A 74 0.13 10.39 13.43
CA LYS A 74 1.46 10.46 14.04
C LYS A 74 1.60 9.50 15.22
N ALA A 75 0.53 9.26 15.96
CA ALA A 75 0.54 8.34 17.10
C ALA A 75 0.82 6.88 16.69
N SER A 76 0.54 6.51 15.43
CA SER A 76 0.76 5.15 14.91
C SER A 76 2.14 4.94 14.27
N VAL A 77 2.98 5.98 14.23
CA VAL A 77 4.33 5.87 13.65
C VAL A 77 5.17 4.88 14.48
N GLY A 78 5.74 3.89 13.80
CA GLY A 78 6.53 2.82 14.43
C GLY A 78 5.74 1.54 14.73
N ALA A 79 4.41 1.54 14.56
CA ALA A 79 3.57 0.34 14.73
C ALA A 79 3.64 -0.64 13.54
N GLY A 80 4.47 -0.36 12.53
CA GLY A 80 4.50 -1.07 11.25
C GLY A 80 3.67 -0.32 10.21
N SER A 81 2.43 -0.75 9.96
CA SER A 81 1.50 -0.03 9.09
C SER A 81 0.99 1.23 9.79
N VAL A 82 1.25 2.40 9.21
CA VAL A 82 0.74 3.66 9.74
C VAL A 82 -0.74 3.79 9.38
N LEU A 83 -1.56 4.03 10.40
CA LEU A 83 -2.99 4.23 10.20
C LEU A 83 -3.27 5.63 9.64
N PRO A 84 -4.34 5.80 8.86
CA PRO A 84 -4.82 7.11 8.51
C PRO A 84 -5.48 7.79 9.72
N ASP A 85 -5.44 9.12 9.76
CA ASP A 85 -6.03 9.93 10.84
C ASP A 85 -7.56 10.13 10.69
N ARG A 86 -8.13 9.64 9.59
CA ARG A 86 -9.55 9.63 9.25
C ARG A 86 -9.81 8.57 8.18
N ASP A 87 -11.06 8.35 7.80
CA ASP A 87 -11.46 7.27 6.91
C ASP A 87 -12.03 7.75 5.57
N VAL A 88 -12.30 6.80 4.68
CA VAL A 88 -12.95 6.98 3.39
C VAL A 88 -14.30 6.30 3.37
N LYS A 89 -15.33 7.04 2.98
CA LYS A 89 -16.63 6.47 2.66
C LYS A 89 -16.64 6.05 1.19
N VAL A 90 -17.03 4.80 0.97
CA VAL A 90 -17.00 4.14 -0.32
C VAL A 90 -18.32 3.40 -0.55
N GLY A 91 -18.86 3.51 -1.76
CA GLY A 91 -20.00 2.72 -2.20
C GLY A 91 -19.50 1.42 -2.83
N TRP A 92 -20.02 0.27 -2.39
CA TRP A 92 -19.59 -1.05 -2.89
C TRP A 92 -20.79 -1.80 -3.45
N LYS A 93 -20.70 -2.21 -4.71
CA LYS A 93 -21.73 -3.01 -5.38
C LYS A 93 -21.13 -4.32 -5.89
N ARG A 94 -21.70 -5.46 -5.50
CA ARG A 94 -21.30 -6.77 -6.04
C ARG A 94 -21.67 -6.86 -7.53
N LEU A 95 -20.74 -7.29 -8.36
CA LEU A 95 -20.91 -7.33 -9.82
C LEU A 95 -21.82 -8.48 -10.29
N TRP A 96 -21.69 -9.67 -9.68
CA TRP A 96 -22.48 -10.88 -9.96
C TRP A 96 -22.45 -11.82 -8.76
#